data_AF-A0A2P1PYE2-F1
#
_entry.id   AF-A0A2P1PYE2-F1
#
_cell.length_a   1.000
_cell.length_b   1.000
_cell.length_c   1.000
_cell.angle_alpha   90.00
_cell.angle_beta   90.00
_cell.angle_gamma   90.00
#
_symmetry.space_group_name_H-M   'P 1'
#
loop_
_entity.id
_entity.type
_entity.pdbx_description
1 polymer ?
#
loop_
_entity_poly.entity_id
_entity_poly.type
_entity_poly.pdbx_seq_one_letter_code
_entity_poly.pdbx_strand_id
1 'polypeptide(L)'
;MTVTSPIPVPLSIISAHYGFSTGTAQAQIAIGKQHFAQQTPSGQGQYWFLVIDRSNLNVVYNQLQAASDQAPPIQQFNNPNYILVVATLAVGFNHQPQGALFKFLDLNGAGRQLRRIDQLAQQFGCGSLGTFGYALVSVLGDLNQPGYELSDVNGPAWAPILTVQLMPFQVSGGVLYTPVELSNA
;
A
#
# COMPACT_ATOMS: atom_id res chain seq x y z
N MET A 1 -32.98 -12.18 17.92
CA MET A 1 -31.57 -12.27 17.51
C MET A 1 -30.99 -10.87 17.58
N THR A 2 -29.99 -10.64 18.41
CA THR A 2 -29.23 -9.38 18.40
C THR A 2 -28.35 -9.38 17.15
N VAL A 3 -28.69 -8.53 16.18
CA VAL A 3 -27.79 -8.25 15.06
C VAL A 3 -26.65 -7.42 15.64
N THR A 4 -25.48 -8.04 15.81
CA THR A 4 -24.28 -7.30 16.19
C THR A 4 -23.90 -6.40 15.01
N SER A 5 -23.96 -5.09 15.22
CA SER A 5 -23.46 -4.12 14.25
C SER A 5 -22.00 -4.46 13.93
N PRO A 6 -21.59 -4.45 12.65
CA PRO A 6 -20.20 -4.67 12.31
C PRO A 6 -19.34 -3.61 13.00
N ILE A 7 -18.19 -4.04 13.50
CA ILE A 7 -17.27 -3.17 14.27
C ILE A 7 -16.16 -2.63 13.37
N PRO A 8 -15.68 -1.41 13.60
CA PRO A 8 -14.49 -0.89 12.94
C PRO A 8 -13.29 -1.85 13.09
N VAL A 9 -12.48 -2.00 12.03
CA VAL A 9 -11.27 -2.84 12.03
C VAL A 9 -10.01 -2.02 11.74
N PRO A 10 -8.98 -2.03 12.61
CA PRO A 10 -7.76 -1.26 12.36
C PRO A 10 -6.95 -1.86 11.21
N LEU A 11 -6.34 -0.99 10.40
CA LEU A 11 -5.39 -1.36 9.35
C LEU A 11 -4.10 -0.53 9.50
N SER A 12 -2.97 -1.23 9.62
CA SER A 12 -1.65 -0.61 9.77
C SER A 12 -0.66 -1.20 8.77
N ILE A 13 0.16 -0.34 8.17
CA ILE A 13 1.21 -0.70 7.22
C ILE A 13 2.52 -0.12 7.72
N ILE A 14 3.53 -0.97 7.82
CA ILE A 14 4.92 -0.60 8.06
C ILE A 14 5.66 -0.95 6.78
N SER A 15 6.03 0.07 6.01
CA SER A 15 6.92 -0.08 4.85
C SER A 15 8.38 -0.02 5.33
N ALA A 16 9.29 -0.55 4.52
CA ALA A 16 10.71 -0.47 4.79
C ALA A 16 11.45 0.18 3.64
N HIS A 17 12.23 1.21 3.93
CA HIS A 17 13.12 1.80 2.94
C HIS A 17 14.56 1.29 3.06
N TYR A 18 15.04 0.79 4.20
CA TYR A 18 16.45 0.36 4.35
C TYR A 18 16.60 -1.07 4.88
N GLY A 19 17.49 -1.86 4.26
CA GLY A 19 17.98 -3.12 4.81
C GLY A 19 19.39 -2.91 5.39
N PHE A 20 19.54 -2.84 6.71
CA PHE A 20 20.87 -2.84 7.33
C PHE A 20 21.47 -4.24 7.28
N SER A 21 22.82 -4.30 7.25
CA SER A 21 23.82 -5.32 7.67
C SER A 21 23.54 -6.85 7.63
N THR A 22 22.30 -7.30 7.57
CA THR A 22 21.86 -8.70 7.52
C THR A 22 21.22 -9.09 6.17
N GLY A 23 21.01 -8.12 5.26
CA GLY A 23 20.74 -8.40 3.84
C GLY A 23 19.27 -8.45 3.40
N THR A 24 18.29 -8.12 4.25
CA THR A 24 16.87 -8.10 3.87
C THR A 24 16.11 -6.93 4.50
N ALA A 25 15.27 -6.23 3.73
CA ALA A 25 14.31 -5.27 4.25
C ALA A 25 12.97 -5.96 4.55
N GLN A 26 12.28 -5.55 5.61
CA GLN A 26 11.05 -6.20 6.09
C GLN A 26 9.89 -5.20 6.21
N ALA A 27 8.78 -5.49 5.54
CA ALA A 27 7.52 -4.76 5.72
C ALA A 27 6.51 -5.62 6.47
N GLN A 28 5.55 -4.95 7.12
CA GLN A 28 4.46 -5.59 7.86
C GLN A 28 3.13 -4.93 7.54
N ILE A 29 2.07 -5.73 7.42
CA ILE A 29 0.69 -5.27 7.26
C ILE A 29 -0.16 -5.97 8.31
N ALA A 30 -0.93 -5.21 9.08
CA ALA A 30 -1.85 -5.74 10.08
C ALA A 30 -3.29 -5.31 9.77
N ILE A 31 -4.23 -6.26 9.77
CA ILE A 31 -5.66 -6.05 9.51
C ILE A 31 -6.45 -6.67 10.67
N GLY A 32 -6.91 -5.86 11.62
CA GLY A 32 -7.51 -6.36 12.85
C GLY A 32 -6.56 -7.29 13.61
N LYS A 33 -6.87 -8.59 13.63
CA LYS A 33 -6.02 -9.64 14.24
C LYS A 33 -5.10 -10.35 13.25
N GLN A 34 -5.27 -10.14 11.96
CA GLN A 34 -4.42 -10.73 10.93
C GLN A 34 -3.13 -9.93 10.82
N HIS A 35 -2.01 -10.62 10.71
CA HIS A 35 -0.69 -10.02 10.54
C HIS A 35 0.05 -10.72 9.41
N PHE A 36 0.62 -9.90 8.53
CA PHE A 36 1.40 -10.33 7.39
C PHE A 36 2.78 -9.67 7.49
N ALA A 37 3.81 -10.43 7.15
CA ALA A 37 5.16 -9.91 7.02
C ALA A 37 5.76 -10.40 5.70
N GLN A 38 6.49 -9.51 5.03
CA GLN A 38 7.26 -9.84 3.85
C GLN A 38 8.69 -9.36 4.04
N GLN A 39 9.62 -10.06 3.41
CA GLN A 39 11.03 -9.69 3.35
C GLN A 39 11.45 -9.62 1.88
N THR A 40 12.34 -8.70 1.55
CA THR A 40 12.93 -8.66 0.20
C THR A 40 13.69 -9.95 -0.06
N PRO A 41 13.51 -10.60 -1.22
CA PRO A 41 14.52 -11.50 -1.77
C PRO A 41 15.86 -10.74 -1.87
N SER A 42 16.99 -11.41 -1.62
CA SER A 42 18.29 -10.75 -1.52
C SER A 42 18.60 -9.90 -2.76
N GLY A 43 18.91 -8.61 -2.54
CA GLY A 43 19.51 -7.72 -3.54
C GLY A 43 18.55 -6.95 -4.45
N GLN A 44 17.22 -7.10 -4.32
CA GLN A 44 16.27 -6.33 -5.14
C GLN A 44 15.09 -5.79 -4.34
N GLY A 45 14.89 -4.47 -4.41
CA GLY A 45 13.74 -3.80 -3.82
C GLY A 45 12.41 -4.28 -4.41
N GLN A 46 11.37 -4.32 -3.59
CA GLN A 46 10.06 -4.87 -3.96
C GLN A 46 8.93 -3.90 -3.60
N TYR A 47 7.93 -3.87 -4.46
CA TYR A 47 6.59 -3.42 -4.13
C TYR A 47 5.80 -4.61 -3.61
N TRP A 48 5.18 -4.47 -2.45
CA TRP A 48 4.27 -5.44 -1.89
C TRP A 48 2.83 -4.99 -2.13
N PHE A 49 2.14 -5.74 -2.99
CA PHE A 49 0.74 -5.54 -3.30
C PHE A 49 -0.11 -6.53 -2.53
N LEU A 50 -1.09 -6.01 -1.80
CA LEU A 50 -2.07 -6.78 -1.08
C LEU A 50 -3.47 -6.27 -1.43
N VAL A 51 -4.40 -7.18 -1.72
CA VAL A 51 -5.79 -6.85 -2.05
C VAL A 51 -6.72 -7.49 -1.04
N ILE A 52 -7.63 -6.69 -0.50
CA ILE A 52 -8.57 -7.09 0.54
C ILE A 52 -9.99 -7.02 -0.02
N ASP A 53 -10.78 -8.08 0.15
CA ASP A 53 -12.22 -8.06 -0.11
C ASP A 53 -12.93 -7.23 0.96
N ARG A 54 -13.63 -6.17 0.54
CA ARG A 54 -14.30 -5.22 1.45
C ARG A 54 -15.50 -5.82 2.18
N SER A 55 -16.03 -6.96 1.77
CA SER A 55 -17.21 -7.57 2.40
C SER A 55 -16.87 -8.41 3.62
N ASN A 56 -15.69 -9.03 3.63
CA ASN A 56 -15.29 -10.03 4.62
C ASN A 56 -13.87 -9.82 5.16
N LEU A 57 -13.13 -8.84 4.64
CA LEU A 57 -11.75 -8.51 4.98
C LEU A 57 -10.74 -9.62 4.70
N ASN A 58 -11.08 -10.60 3.85
CA ASN A 58 -10.13 -11.60 3.41
C ASN A 58 -9.12 -11.01 2.44
N VAL A 59 -7.87 -11.42 2.58
CA VAL A 59 -6.82 -11.12 1.60
C VAL A 59 -6.96 -12.05 0.41
N VAL A 60 -7.23 -11.49 -0.77
CA VAL A 60 -7.47 -12.23 -2.02
C VAL A 60 -6.28 -12.15 -2.99
N TYR A 61 -5.32 -11.26 -2.71
CA TYR A 61 -4.04 -11.16 -3.41
C TYR A 61 -2.97 -10.67 -2.45
N ASN A 62 -1.76 -11.24 -2.53
CA ASN A 62 -0.63 -10.91 -1.66
C ASN A 62 0.66 -11.32 -2.38
N GLN A 63 1.30 -10.39 -3.07
CA GLN A 63 2.48 -10.67 -3.91
C GLN A 63 3.52 -9.56 -3.84
N LEU A 64 4.78 -9.95 -3.98
CA LEU A 64 5.90 -9.04 -4.21
C LEU A 64 6.11 -8.85 -5.71
N GLN A 65 6.47 -7.65 -6.10
CA GLN A 65 6.81 -7.28 -7.47
C GLN A 65 8.04 -6.38 -7.49
N ALA A 66 9.04 -6.74 -8.28
CA ALA A 66 10.24 -5.93 -8.45
C ALA A 66 10.15 -4.92 -9.61
N ALA A 67 9.33 -5.24 -10.61
CA ALA A 67 9.13 -4.39 -11.77
C ALA A 67 8.54 -3.03 -11.36
N SER A 68 9.21 -1.95 -11.73
CA SER A 68 8.80 -0.58 -11.41
C SER A 68 7.96 0.07 -12.51
N ASP A 69 7.81 -0.59 -13.66
CA ASP A 69 7.17 -0.09 -14.86
C ASP A 69 5.91 -0.87 -15.29
N GLN A 70 5.62 -1.99 -14.61
CA GLN A 70 4.47 -2.86 -14.88
C GLN A 70 3.41 -2.74 -13.78
N ALA A 71 2.13 -2.68 -14.18
CA ALA A 71 1.03 -2.78 -13.22
C ALA A 71 0.92 -4.21 -12.65
N PRO A 72 0.54 -4.39 -11.37
CA PRO A 72 0.34 -5.71 -10.80
C PRO A 72 -0.79 -6.47 -11.53
N PRO A 73 -0.69 -7.82 -11.67
CA PRO A 73 -1.68 -8.65 -12.37
C PRO A 73 -2.94 -8.89 -11.50
N ILE A 74 -3.65 -7.82 -11.16
CA ILE A 74 -4.84 -7.83 -10.28
C ILE A 74 -6.09 -7.27 -10.95
N GLN A 75 -6.15 -7.29 -12.29
CA GLN A 75 -7.26 -6.72 -13.05
C GLN A 75 -8.63 -7.29 -12.63
N GLN A 76 -8.72 -8.57 -12.26
CA GLN A 76 -9.98 -9.15 -11.76
C GLN A 76 -10.48 -8.51 -10.45
N PHE A 77 -9.60 -7.87 -9.70
CA PHE A 77 -9.92 -7.18 -8.45
C PHE A 77 -10.02 -5.66 -8.62
N ASN A 78 -9.77 -5.10 -9.81
CA ASN A 78 -9.80 -3.66 -10.03
C ASN A 78 -11.26 -3.15 -10.14
N ASN A 79 -11.99 -3.21 -9.03
CA ASN A 79 -13.33 -2.69 -8.87
C ASN A 79 -13.58 -2.27 -7.41
N PRO A 80 -14.66 -1.52 -7.12
CA PRO A 80 -14.89 -0.96 -5.78
C PRO A 80 -15.18 -1.98 -4.68
N ASN A 81 -15.29 -3.28 -4.95
CA ASN A 81 -15.47 -4.28 -3.89
C ASN A 81 -14.16 -4.61 -3.16
N TYR A 82 -13.04 -4.06 -3.59
CA TYR A 82 -11.72 -4.39 -3.06
C TYR A 82 -10.97 -3.15 -2.57
N ILE A 83 -10.08 -3.36 -1.61
CA ILE A 83 -9.09 -2.38 -1.13
C ILE A 83 -7.73 -2.77 -1.69
N LEU A 84 -7.01 -1.80 -2.22
CA LEU A 84 -5.59 -1.90 -2.53
C LEU A 84 -4.78 -1.49 -1.31
N VAL A 85 -3.79 -2.31 -0.97
CA VAL A 85 -2.71 -1.98 -0.05
C VAL A 85 -1.39 -2.11 -0.79
N VAL A 86 -0.54 -1.09 -0.68
CA VAL A 86 0.83 -1.10 -1.20
C VAL A 86 1.80 -0.78 -0.09
N ALA A 87 2.92 -1.50 -0.02
CA ALA A 87 4.07 -1.16 0.82
C ALA A 87 5.36 -1.36 0.00
N THR A 88 6.37 -0.51 0.17
CA THR A 88 7.70 -0.80 -0.41
C THR A 88 8.60 -1.52 0.58
N LEU A 89 9.53 -2.31 0.03
CA LEU A 89 10.63 -2.95 0.73
C LEU A 89 11.93 -2.64 0.00
N ALA A 90 12.73 -1.72 0.55
CA ALA A 90 14.03 -1.28 0.01
C ALA A 90 14.03 -0.94 -1.49
N VAL A 91 12.97 -0.28 -1.97
CA VAL A 91 12.92 0.18 -3.37
C VAL A 91 13.84 1.37 -3.54
N GLY A 92 14.76 1.28 -4.49
CA GLY A 92 15.69 2.35 -4.86
C GLY A 92 15.01 3.48 -5.63
N PHE A 93 15.51 4.70 -5.51
CA PHE A 93 15.11 5.85 -6.33
C PHE A 93 15.46 5.72 -7.82
N ASN A 94 16.16 4.65 -8.21
CA ASN A 94 16.35 4.25 -9.61
C ASN A 94 15.30 3.25 -10.10
N HIS A 95 14.40 2.82 -9.22
CA HIS A 95 13.30 1.90 -9.48
C HIS A 95 11.98 2.45 -8.94
N GLN A 96 11.83 3.78 -8.89
CA GLN A 96 10.57 4.43 -8.52
C GLN A 96 9.44 4.04 -9.49
N PRO A 97 8.16 4.12 -9.09
CA PRO A 97 7.07 3.78 -9.97
C PRO A 97 7.10 4.64 -11.24
N GLN A 98 7.01 4.00 -12.39
CA GLN A 98 7.01 4.64 -13.70
C GLN A 98 6.03 3.92 -14.63
N GLY A 99 5.76 4.51 -15.80
CA GLY A 99 4.96 3.86 -16.85
C GLY A 99 3.60 3.33 -16.35
N ALA A 100 3.36 2.04 -16.59
CA ALA A 100 2.08 1.42 -16.24
C ALA A 100 1.87 1.32 -14.72
N LEU A 101 2.94 1.15 -13.94
CA LEU A 101 2.83 1.09 -12.48
C LEU A 101 2.43 2.45 -11.89
N PHE A 102 3.08 3.53 -12.32
CA PHE A 102 2.72 4.88 -11.88
C PHE A 102 1.25 5.17 -12.19
N LYS A 103 0.83 4.92 -13.42
CA LYS A 103 -0.56 5.15 -13.85
C LYS A 103 -1.56 4.31 -13.07
N PHE A 104 -1.24 3.04 -12.80
CA PHE A 104 -2.07 2.16 -12.00
C PHE A 104 -2.27 2.70 -10.59
N LEU A 105 -1.18 3.10 -9.93
CA LEU A 105 -1.22 3.66 -8.58
C LEU A 105 -2.02 4.97 -8.55
N ASP A 106 -1.80 5.87 -9.51
CA ASP A 106 -2.49 7.17 -9.59
C ASP A 106 -4.01 7.00 -9.78
N LEU A 107 -4.44 6.11 -10.68
CA LEU A 107 -5.86 5.80 -10.88
C LEU A 107 -6.51 5.16 -9.65
N ASN A 108 -5.73 4.47 -8.83
CA ASN A 108 -6.17 3.78 -7.62
C ASN A 108 -5.74 4.53 -6.35
N GLY A 109 -5.77 5.87 -6.40
CA GLY A 109 -5.75 6.72 -5.21
C GLY A 109 -4.39 7.15 -4.69
N ALA A 110 -3.29 6.79 -5.37
CA ALA A 110 -2.01 7.43 -5.12
C ALA A 110 -2.04 8.90 -5.59
N GLY A 111 -1.27 9.75 -4.92
CA GLY A 111 -1.47 11.19 -4.98
C GLY A 111 -0.18 12.00 -4.87
N ARG A 112 -0.16 12.87 -3.86
CA ARG A 112 0.94 13.76 -3.53
C ARG A 112 2.23 13.02 -3.20
N GLN A 113 2.16 11.91 -2.46
CA GLN A 113 3.35 11.17 -2.02
C GLN A 113 4.00 10.39 -3.17
N LEU A 114 3.20 9.80 -4.06
CA LEU A 114 3.70 9.22 -5.31
C LEU A 114 4.41 10.27 -6.17
N ARG A 115 3.78 11.43 -6.39
CA ARG A 115 4.39 12.54 -7.15
C ARG A 115 5.65 13.10 -6.48
N ARG A 116 5.69 13.14 -5.14
CA ARG A 116 6.90 13.53 -4.38
C ARG A 116 8.06 12.59 -4.64
N ILE A 117 7.83 11.27 -4.63
CA ILE A 117 8.87 10.28 -4.93
C ILE A 117 9.38 10.47 -6.35
N ASP A 118 8.48 10.61 -7.32
CA ASP A 118 8.83 10.83 -8.73
C ASP A 118 9.65 12.12 -8.93
N GLN A 119 9.20 13.23 -8.33
CA GLN A 119 9.92 14.50 -8.39
C GLN A 119 11.34 14.38 -7.79
N LEU A 120 11.50 13.73 -6.64
CA LEU A 120 12.82 13.53 -6.02
C LEU A 120 13.74 12.67 -6.89
N ALA A 121 13.22 11.59 -7.48
CA ALA A 121 13.97 10.74 -8.39
C ALA A 121 14.48 11.53 -9.61
N GLN A 122 13.62 12.37 -10.19
CA GLN A 122 13.95 13.18 -11.36
C GLN A 122 14.93 14.32 -11.04
N GLN A 123 14.76 15.01 -9.89
CA GLN A 123 15.54 16.20 -9.54
C GLN A 123 16.96 15.88 -9.06
N PHE A 124 17.13 14.79 -8.31
CA PHE A 124 18.42 14.45 -7.71
C PHE A 124 19.17 13.35 -8.48
N GLY A 125 18.62 12.88 -9.60
CA GLY A 125 19.18 11.80 -10.39
C GLY A 125 18.88 10.43 -9.79
N CYS A 126 18.22 9.58 -10.60
CA CYS A 126 17.80 8.23 -10.26
C CYS A 126 18.85 7.46 -9.43
N GLY A 127 18.54 7.15 -8.17
CA GLY A 127 19.36 6.30 -7.28
C GLY A 127 20.39 7.02 -6.41
N SER A 128 20.63 8.34 -6.57
CA SER A 128 21.57 9.10 -5.72
C SER A 128 21.11 9.23 -4.26
N LEU A 129 19.80 9.17 -4.05
CA LEU A 129 19.15 9.26 -2.74
C LEU A 129 18.96 7.89 -2.06
N GLY A 130 19.54 6.82 -2.62
CA GLY A 130 19.36 5.47 -2.09
C GLY A 130 17.93 4.95 -2.33
N THR A 131 17.22 4.65 -1.24
CA THR A 131 15.92 3.97 -1.24
C THR A 131 14.83 4.81 -0.59
N PHE A 132 13.57 4.48 -0.88
CA PHE A 132 12.40 5.15 -0.30
C PHE A 132 11.38 4.16 0.25
N GLY A 133 10.61 4.67 1.20
CA GLY A 133 9.49 4.02 1.84
C GLY A 133 8.21 4.60 1.27
N TYR A 134 7.24 3.75 0.96
CA TYR A 134 5.94 4.17 0.46
C TYR A 134 4.86 3.20 0.94
N ALA A 135 3.77 3.75 1.44
CA ALA A 135 2.59 3.00 1.82
C ALA A 135 1.34 3.66 1.22
N LEU A 136 0.40 2.85 0.73
CA LEU A 136 -0.88 3.28 0.18
C LEU A 136 -2.00 2.37 0.68
N VAL A 137 -3.15 2.94 1.03
CA VAL A 137 -4.43 2.26 1.20
C VAL A 137 -5.49 3.02 0.39
N SER A 138 -6.22 2.31 -0.48
CA SER A 138 -7.29 2.91 -1.27
C SER A 138 -8.36 1.88 -1.65
N VAL A 139 -9.53 2.35 -2.05
CA VAL A 139 -10.54 1.50 -2.70
C VAL A 139 -10.18 1.35 -4.18
N LEU A 140 -10.14 0.11 -4.68
CA LEU A 140 -9.85 -0.20 -6.08
C LEU A 140 -11.00 0.21 -7.03
N GLY A 141 -10.72 0.22 -8.33
CA GLY A 141 -11.73 0.39 -9.38
C GLY A 141 -11.57 1.65 -10.20
N ASP A 142 -10.34 2.17 -10.31
CA ASP A 142 -10.02 3.37 -11.11
C ASP A 142 -10.95 4.55 -10.82
N LEU A 143 -11.37 4.67 -9.55
CA LEU A 143 -12.36 5.64 -9.12
C LEU A 143 -11.87 7.09 -9.20
N ASN A 144 -10.56 7.29 -9.41
CA ASN A 144 -9.91 8.58 -9.36
C ASN A 144 -10.24 9.35 -8.06
N GLN A 145 -10.36 8.59 -6.96
CA GLN A 145 -10.58 9.10 -5.62
C GLN A 145 -9.29 9.00 -4.83
N PRO A 146 -8.97 10.00 -3.99
CA PRO A 146 -7.76 9.98 -3.19
C PRO A 146 -7.80 8.81 -2.20
N GLY A 147 -6.69 8.07 -2.13
CA GLY A 147 -6.40 7.12 -1.07
C GLY A 147 -5.62 7.78 0.08
N TYR A 148 -5.26 6.96 1.05
CA TYR A 148 -4.35 7.33 2.13
C TYR A 148 -2.95 6.85 1.79
N GLU A 149 -2.00 7.77 1.74
CA GLU A 149 -0.62 7.45 1.40
C GLU A 149 0.38 8.21 2.27
N LEU A 150 1.51 7.56 2.52
CA LEU A 150 2.69 8.16 3.13
C LEU A 150 3.93 7.76 2.34
N SER A 151 4.89 8.66 2.28
CA SER A 151 6.24 8.35 1.82
C SER A 151 7.28 8.86 2.79
N ASP A 152 8.39 8.13 2.84
CA ASP A 152 9.55 8.49 3.61
C ASP A 152 10.82 8.26 2.78
N VAL A 153 11.76 9.19 2.91
CA VAL A 153 12.98 9.24 2.06
C VAL A 153 14.25 9.36 2.88
N ASN A 154 14.13 9.53 4.20
CA ASN A 154 15.26 9.76 5.10
C ASN A 154 14.92 9.44 6.57
N GLY A 155 13.88 8.65 6.84
CA GLY A 155 13.48 8.27 8.19
C GLY A 155 14.19 7.01 8.69
N PRO A 156 13.66 6.34 9.72
CA PRO A 156 14.19 5.06 10.18
C PRO A 156 13.84 3.92 9.21
N ALA A 157 14.60 2.83 9.25
CA ALA A 157 14.47 1.70 8.32
C ALA A 157 13.04 1.13 8.14
N TRP A 158 12.16 1.30 9.15
CA TRP A 158 10.77 0.85 9.19
C TRP A 158 9.77 2.00 9.01
N ALA A 159 10.01 2.88 8.04
CA ALA A 159 9.13 3.99 7.69
C ALA A 159 8.83 4.01 6.18
N PRO A 160 7.65 4.53 5.78
CA PRO A 160 6.61 5.11 6.63
C PRO A 160 5.73 4.07 7.35
N ILE A 161 5.11 4.52 8.45
CA ILE A 161 4.04 3.79 9.15
C ILE A 161 2.72 4.49 8.81
N LEU A 162 1.85 3.84 8.03
CA LEU A 162 0.51 4.32 7.69
C LEU A 162 -0.53 3.58 8.53
N THR A 163 -1.47 4.31 9.09
CA THR A 163 -2.58 3.75 9.89
C THR A 163 -3.90 4.34 9.43
N VAL A 164 -4.91 3.49 9.27
CA VAL A 164 -6.29 3.84 8.92
C VAL A 164 -7.25 2.95 9.70
N GLN A 165 -8.52 3.34 9.76
CA GLN A 165 -9.59 2.50 10.25
C GLN A 165 -10.44 1.98 9.09
N LEU A 166 -10.76 0.70 9.07
CA LEU A 166 -11.74 0.13 8.14
C LEU A 166 -13.13 0.23 8.77
N MET A 167 -13.92 1.19 8.32
CA MET A 167 -15.26 1.46 8.84
C MET A 167 -16.31 0.69 8.05
N PRO A 168 -17.23 -0.02 8.73
CA PRO A 168 -18.31 -0.72 8.06
C PRO A 168 -19.43 0.23 7.62
N PHE A 169 -19.84 0.11 6.37
CA PHE A 169 -20.99 0.80 5.80
C PHE A 169 -22.00 -0.22 5.30
N GLN A 170 -23.26 -0.02 5.67
CA GLN A 170 -24.37 -0.83 5.16
C GLN A 170 -24.66 -0.41 3.72
N VAL A 171 -24.64 -1.38 2.80
CA VAL A 171 -25.05 -1.23 1.40
C VAL A 171 -26.16 -2.21 1.10
N SER A 172 -26.95 -1.96 0.05
CA SER A 172 -27.99 -2.91 -0.38
C SER A 172 -27.33 -4.25 -0.75
N GLY A 173 -27.44 -5.25 0.13
CA GLY A 173 -26.84 -6.57 -0.06
C GLY A 173 -25.75 -6.96 0.96
N GLY A 174 -25.36 -6.08 1.88
CA GLY A 174 -24.43 -6.43 2.96
C GLY A 174 -23.65 -5.25 3.53
N VAL A 175 -22.50 -5.58 4.12
CA VAL A 175 -21.58 -4.60 4.72
C VAL A 175 -20.35 -4.50 3.84
N LEU A 176 -19.91 -3.29 3.56
CA LEU A 176 -18.60 -3.02 2.97
C LEU A 176 -17.76 -2.20 3.94
N TYR A 177 -16.50 -2.57 4.09
CA TYR A 177 -15.52 -1.83 4.86
C TYR A 177 -14.82 -0.80 3.98
N THR A 178 -14.69 0.44 4.46
CA THR A 178 -14.02 1.54 3.76
C THR A 178 -12.92 2.11 4.63
N PRO A 179 -11.71 2.36 4.09
CA PRO A 179 -10.67 3.03 4.86
C PRO A 179 -11.05 4.48 5.18
N VAL A 180 -10.81 4.90 6.42
CA VAL A 180 -10.93 6.27 6.90
C VAL A 180 -9.70 6.67 7.72
N GLU A 181 -9.38 7.96 7.77
CA GLU A 181 -8.38 8.47 8.71
C GLU A 181 -8.79 8.16 10.16
N LEU A 182 -7.83 7.94 11.05
CA LEU A 182 -8.09 7.71 12.47
C LEU A 182 -8.87 8.85 13.15
N SER A 183 -8.74 10.08 12.65
CA SER A 183 -9.50 11.26 13.10
C SER A 183 -11.00 11.17 12.79
N ASN A 184 -11.38 10.33 11.83
CA ASN A 184 -12.74 10.14 11.32
C ASN A 184 -13.29 8.74 11.65
N ALA A 185 -12.58 7.99 12.50
CA ALA A 185 -12.91 6.63 12.92
C ALA A 185 -13.95 6.57 14.05
#